data_AF-K9UNZ1-F1
#
_entry.id   AF-K9UNZ1-F1
#
_cell.length_a   1.000
_cell.length_b   1.000
_cell.length_c   1.000
_cell.angle_alpha   90.00
_cell.angle_beta   90.00
_cell.angle_gamma   90.00
#
_symmetry.space_group_name_H-M   'P 1'
#
loop_
_entity.id
_entity.type
_entity.pdbx_description
1 polymer ?
#
loop_
_entity_poly.entity_id
_entity_poly.type
_entity_poly.pdbx_seq_one_letter_code
_entity_poly.pdbx_strand_id
1 'polypeptide(L)'
;MNTGLKLAPKSKGYVTNLKLTLFGLGTALFSRVFTIFKIPSTINFLHFFAVPLACASVLFNSRSKDRQQIAISKSLLLGLFLLLIVLFASALLNHAGIINTVLDYLLLTEPFILILTIVSMPMTSHSYQNFRNWILQACLINTIFAYIQKYVFHMEKLFGKEDNIKGIFIGQGAGHVIGGSVAMTFGIYYCVNAKEKPLWFRIAVLLACLNQVIISDTKQVLLSFIVGYIILYFVTFKDLTKAILYFIIGVLFFSVFYWAIYNFEFLAAYKTWIRPEIYGPEGEATQLKFATFRIVPQYFHSPLNWWLGLGPGHTVGRLGGWMIPSYWNLFQPLGATIHPASVSVWTAVANSWLGDQSSMFSPLFGWAGIWGDLGLLGLGTYFYLAILVWRYVCVTDTAKYLMLTIFVFGTIFSQLEEPGYTLVVASLIGLDWQKSRLETPKSLQT
;
A
#
# COMPACT_ATOMS: atom_id res chain seq x y z
N MET A 1 38.09 20.97 -48.17
CA MET A 1 37.89 21.39 -46.77
C MET A 1 36.47 21.04 -46.35
N ASN A 2 36.27 19.93 -45.63
CA ASN A 2 34.98 19.55 -45.07
C ASN A 2 34.85 20.16 -43.67
N THR A 3 34.18 21.31 -43.59
CA THR A 3 33.77 21.92 -42.32
C THR A 3 32.61 21.12 -41.74
N GLY A 4 32.94 20.07 -40.98
CA GLY A 4 31.97 19.34 -40.16
C GLY A 4 31.36 20.28 -39.12
N LEU A 5 30.13 20.72 -39.36
CA LEU A 5 29.29 21.40 -38.39
C LEU A 5 29.12 20.49 -37.17
N LYS A 6 29.90 20.74 -36.12
CA LYS A 6 29.66 20.18 -34.79
C LYS A 6 28.31 20.73 -34.31
N LEU A 7 27.28 19.90 -34.38
CA LEU A 7 25.99 20.16 -33.74
C LEU A 7 26.25 20.51 -32.27
N ALA A 8 25.84 21.73 -31.88
CA ALA A 8 25.92 22.18 -30.50
C ALA A 8 25.23 21.15 -29.57
N PRO A 9 25.84 20.79 -28.43
CA PRO A 9 25.21 19.86 -27.50
C PRO A 9 23.88 20.45 -27.05
N LYS A 10 22.77 19.77 -27.40
CA LYS A 10 21.44 20.14 -26.89
C LYS A 10 21.54 20.29 -25.37
N SER A 11 21.19 21.47 -24.86
CA SER A 11 21.10 21.72 -23.42
C SER A 11 20.22 20.64 -22.80
N LYS A 12 20.81 19.76 -22.01
CA LYS A 12 20.04 18.76 -21.26
C LYS A 12 19.15 19.52 -20.29
N GLY A 13 17.83 19.42 -20.44
CA GLY A 13 16.90 19.97 -19.46
C GLY A 13 17.25 19.48 -18.05
N TYR A 14 17.18 20.37 -17.06
CA TYR A 14 17.60 20.10 -15.68
C TYR A 14 16.73 19.04 -14.96
N VAL A 15 15.50 18.83 -15.45
CA VAL A 15 14.52 17.88 -14.91
C VAL A 15 14.56 16.59 -15.73
N THR A 16 14.99 15.50 -15.10
CA THR A 16 14.94 14.16 -15.69
C THR A 16 13.70 13.41 -15.20
N ASN A 17 13.18 12.49 -16.01
CA ASN A 17 12.05 11.65 -15.63
C ASN A 17 12.27 10.94 -14.30
N LEU A 18 13.49 10.48 -14.03
CA LEU A 18 13.87 9.87 -12.76
C LEU A 18 13.65 10.81 -11.57
N LYS A 19 14.13 12.07 -11.67
CA LYS A 19 13.95 13.06 -10.61
C LYS A 19 12.47 13.39 -10.39
N LEU A 20 11.67 13.43 -11.45
CA LEU A 20 10.23 13.69 -11.35
C LEU A 20 9.50 12.52 -10.66
N THR A 21 9.85 11.28 -10.97
CA THR A 21 9.32 10.09 -10.27
C THR A 21 9.71 10.08 -8.79
N LEU A 22 10.98 10.36 -8.47
CA LEU A 22 11.45 10.48 -7.09
C LEU A 22 10.77 11.63 -6.35
N PHE A 23 10.51 12.74 -7.03
CA PHE A 23 9.74 13.86 -6.47
C PHE A 23 8.32 13.42 -6.11
N GLY A 24 7.60 12.76 -7.03
CA GLY A 24 6.26 12.24 -6.74
C GLY A 24 6.23 11.31 -5.52
N LEU A 25 7.19 10.40 -5.42
CA LEU A 25 7.37 9.56 -4.23
C LEU A 25 7.65 10.37 -2.97
N GLY A 26 8.52 11.37 -3.06
CA GLY A 26 8.84 12.26 -1.94
C GLY A 26 7.61 12.99 -1.41
N THR A 27 6.71 13.42 -2.29
CA THR A 27 5.47 14.09 -1.89
C THR A 27 4.50 13.17 -1.14
N ALA A 28 4.46 11.88 -1.45
CA ALA A 28 3.64 10.92 -0.69
C ALA A 28 4.27 10.58 0.67
N LEU A 29 5.59 10.45 0.72
CA LEU A 29 6.31 10.00 1.91
C LEU A 29 6.54 11.11 2.96
N PHE A 30 6.90 12.30 2.52
CA PHE A 30 7.39 13.36 3.41
C PHE A 30 6.46 14.56 3.55
N SER A 31 5.35 14.64 2.79
CA SER A 31 4.39 15.76 2.90
C SER A 31 3.91 15.99 4.33
N ARG A 32 3.68 14.90 5.06
CA ARG A 32 3.20 14.92 6.43
C ARG A 32 4.22 15.44 7.44
N VAL A 33 5.52 15.35 7.17
CA VAL A 33 6.55 15.96 8.05
C VAL A 33 6.35 17.47 8.15
N PHE A 34 5.83 18.09 7.08
CA PHE A 34 5.57 19.53 7.04
C PHE A 34 4.36 19.96 7.89
N THR A 35 3.50 19.04 8.34
CA THR A 35 2.37 19.42 9.20
C THR A 35 2.83 19.91 10.57
N ILE A 36 4.02 19.49 11.02
CA ILE A 36 4.65 19.98 12.25
C ILE A 36 4.89 21.50 12.17
N PHE A 37 5.21 22.00 10.98
CA PHE A 37 5.42 23.43 10.72
C PHE A 37 4.13 24.19 10.40
N LYS A 38 2.95 23.60 10.68
CA LYS A 38 1.62 24.18 10.40
C LYS A 38 1.41 24.54 8.92
N ILE A 39 2.13 23.86 8.01
CA ILE A 39 1.93 24.05 6.57
C ILE A 39 0.55 23.48 6.17
N PRO A 40 -0.18 24.11 5.24
CA PRO A 40 -1.52 23.69 4.85
C PRO A 40 -1.60 22.22 4.45
N SER A 41 -2.70 21.57 4.84
CA SER A 41 -2.93 20.14 4.60
C SER A 41 -3.05 19.77 3.12
N THR A 42 -3.22 20.76 2.24
CA THR A 42 -3.26 20.59 0.78
C THR A 42 -2.00 19.93 0.22
N ILE A 43 -0.84 20.12 0.85
CA ILE A 43 0.41 19.47 0.42
C ILE A 43 0.34 17.95 0.54
N ASN A 44 -0.48 17.42 1.44
CA ASN A 44 -0.67 15.98 1.60
C ASN A 44 -1.32 15.32 0.38
N PHE A 45 -1.88 16.11 -0.53
CA PHE A 45 -2.50 15.65 -1.77
C PHE A 45 -1.62 15.88 -3.00
N LEU A 46 -0.41 16.42 -2.85
CA LEU A 46 0.46 16.74 -3.98
C LEU A 46 0.86 15.50 -4.80
N HIS A 47 0.92 14.34 -4.15
CA HIS A 47 1.24 13.07 -4.82
C HIS A 47 0.20 12.68 -5.88
N PHE A 48 -1.09 13.00 -5.65
CA PHE A 48 -2.17 12.79 -6.62
C PHE A 48 -1.95 13.52 -7.95
N PHE A 49 -1.16 14.60 -7.94
CA PHE A 49 -0.75 15.28 -9.16
C PHE A 49 0.64 14.83 -9.63
N ALA A 50 1.60 14.76 -8.72
CA ALA A 50 3.00 14.53 -9.05
C ALA A 50 3.27 13.12 -9.62
N VAL A 51 2.58 12.09 -9.12
CA VAL A 51 2.75 10.70 -9.60
C VAL A 51 2.19 10.52 -11.02
N PRO A 52 0.93 10.91 -11.34
CA PRO A 52 0.43 10.88 -12.72
C PRO A 52 1.24 11.77 -13.67
N LEU A 53 1.70 12.94 -13.23
CA LEU A 53 2.56 13.82 -14.04
C LEU A 53 3.89 13.14 -14.39
N ALA A 54 4.52 12.47 -13.42
CA ALA A 54 5.72 11.68 -13.66
C ALA A 54 5.47 10.57 -14.69
N CYS A 55 4.33 9.88 -14.57
CA CYS A 55 3.91 8.85 -15.50
C CYS A 55 3.75 9.40 -16.92
N ALA A 56 2.98 10.48 -17.08
CA ALA A 56 2.76 11.14 -18.36
C ALA A 56 4.08 11.59 -19.00
N SER A 57 4.96 12.24 -18.23
CA SER A 57 6.28 12.65 -18.72
C SER A 57 7.11 11.45 -19.20
N VAL A 58 7.06 10.33 -18.48
CA VAL A 58 7.73 9.10 -18.93
C VAL A 58 7.10 8.58 -20.21
N LEU A 59 5.78 8.43 -20.29
CA LEU A 59 5.13 7.85 -21.47
C LEU A 59 5.35 8.68 -22.74
N PHE A 60 5.36 10.02 -22.64
CA PHE A 60 5.58 10.89 -23.81
C PHE A 60 7.06 11.02 -24.20
N ASN A 61 7.99 10.98 -23.24
CA ASN A 61 9.41 11.22 -23.52
C ASN A 61 10.25 9.93 -23.60
N SER A 62 9.76 8.83 -23.04
CA SER A 62 10.41 7.52 -23.10
C SER A 62 10.37 6.99 -24.53
N ARG A 63 11.55 6.78 -25.11
CA ARG A 63 11.70 6.08 -26.40
C ARG A 63 12.14 4.64 -26.17
N SER A 64 11.48 3.91 -25.29
CA SER A 64 11.78 2.49 -25.17
C SER A 64 11.49 1.78 -26.49
N LYS A 65 12.47 1.03 -27.00
CA LYS A 65 12.34 0.18 -28.19
C LYS A 65 12.04 -1.28 -27.84
N ASP A 66 11.96 -1.58 -26.55
CA ASP A 66 11.75 -2.93 -26.04
C ASP A 66 10.28 -3.33 -26.19
N ARG A 67 10.03 -4.35 -27.03
CA ARG A 67 8.68 -4.83 -27.33
C ARG A 67 7.95 -5.33 -26.08
N GLN A 68 8.67 -5.97 -25.14
CA GLN A 68 8.09 -6.47 -23.92
C GLN A 68 7.67 -5.31 -23.00
N GLN A 69 8.51 -4.29 -22.84
CA GLN A 69 8.15 -3.09 -22.08
C GLN A 69 6.89 -2.42 -22.62
N ILE A 70 6.81 -2.27 -23.95
CA ILE A 70 5.66 -1.65 -24.61
C ILE A 70 4.39 -2.49 -24.38
N ALA A 71 4.48 -3.81 -24.51
CA ALA A 71 3.33 -4.69 -24.29
C ALA A 71 2.82 -4.61 -22.84
N ILE A 72 3.72 -4.68 -21.85
CA ILE A 72 3.35 -4.56 -20.44
C ILE A 72 2.70 -3.19 -20.16
N SER A 73 3.30 -2.12 -20.69
CA SER A 73 2.80 -0.75 -20.50
C SER A 73 1.40 -0.57 -21.10
N LYS A 74 1.15 -1.13 -22.29
CA LYS A 74 -0.18 -1.12 -22.92
C LYS A 74 -1.20 -1.90 -22.12
N SER A 75 -0.85 -3.08 -21.60
CA SER A 75 -1.74 -3.88 -20.77
C SER A 75 -2.11 -3.16 -19.48
N LEU A 76 -1.14 -2.53 -18.81
CA LEU A 76 -1.39 -1.74 -17.59
C LEU A 76 -2.26 -0.51 -17.89
N LEU A 77 -2.00 0.21 -18.99
CA LEU A 77 -2.85 1.33 -19.43
C LEU A 77 -4.28 0.89 -19.71
N LEU A 78 -4.47 -0.26 -20.36
CA LEU A 78 -5.80 -0.81 -20.59
C LEU A 78 -6.51 -1.14 -19.28
N GLY A 79 -5.84 -1.80 -18.33
CA GLY A 79 -6.41 -2.09 -17.01
C GLY A 79 -6.79 -0.82 -16.24
N LEU A 80 -5.92 0.20 -16.27
CA LEU A 80 -6.17 1.52 -15.66
C LEU A 80 -7.38 2.21 -16.28
N PHE A 81 -7.54 2.09 -17.60
CA PHE A 81 -8.67 2.64 -18.33
C PHE A 81 -9.98 1.89 -18.03
N LEU A 82 -9.95 0.55 -17.94
CA LEU A 82 -11.12 -0.25 -17.57
C LEU A 82 -11.62 0.10 -16.16
N LEU A 83 -10.71 0.23 -15.19
CA LEU A 83 -11.09 0.65 -13.83
C LEU A 83 -11.67 2.07 -13.83
N LEU A 84 -11.11 2.99 -14.62
CA LEU A 84 -11.65 4.35 -14.78
C LEU A 84 -13.09 4.34 -15.31
N ILE A 85 -13.40 3.50 -16.32
CA ILE A 85 -14.76 3.33 -16.85
C ILE A 85 -15.71 2.86 -15.74
N VAL A 86 -15.31 1.85 -14.96
CA VAL A 86 -16.14 1.32 -13.86
C VAL A 86 -16.41 2.39 -12.80
N LEU A 87 -15.39 3.18 -12.44
CA LEU A 87 -15.52 4.31 -11.51
C LEU A 87 -16.52 5.36 -12.00
N PHE A 88 -16.45 5.76 -13.28
CA PHE A 88 -17.42 6.70 -13.84
C PHE A 88 -18.82 6.09 -13.93
N ALA A 89 -18.95 4.82 -14.33
CA ALA A 89 -20.24 4.14 -14.38
C ALA A 89 -20.89 4.06 -12.99
N SER A 90 -20.10 3.71 -11.96
CA SER A 90 -20.52 3.70 -10.57
C SER A 90 -20.92 5.10 -10.07
N ALA A 91 -20.11 6.12 -10.38
CA ALA A 91 -20.40 7.49 -9.98
C ALA A 91 -21.69 8.02 -10.63
N LEU A 92 -21.90 7.74 -11.91
CA LEU A 92 -23.11 8.14 -12.63
C LEU A 92 -24.36 7.44 -12.10
N LEU A 93 -24.27 6.13 -11.82
CA LEU A 93 -25.39 5.35 -11.26
C LEU A 93 -25.82 5.88 -9.88
N ASN A 94 -24.87 6.34 -9.07
CA ASN A 94 -25.10 6.69 -7.68
C ASN A 94 -24.99 8.19 -7.38
N HIS A 95 -24.95 9.03 -8.41
CA HIS A 95 -24.81 10.48 -8.30
C HIS A 95 -23.63 10.94 -7.42
N ALA A 96 -22.52 10.21 -7.45
CA ALA A 96 -21.31 10.59 -6.73
C ALA A 96 -20.65 11.81 -7.40
N GLY A 97 -20.07 12.69 -6.59
CA GLY A 97 -19.35 13.87 -7.08
C GLY A 97 -18.17 13.51 -7.99
N ILE A 98 -17.90 14.34 -9.00
CA ILE A 98 -16.77 14.11 -9.91
C ILE A 98 -15.42 14.07 -9.17
N ILE A 99 -15.29 14.89 -8.12
CA ILE A 99 -14.09 14.90 -7.28
C ILE A 99 -13.95 13.59 -6.50
N ASN A 100 -15.06 12.94 -6.09
CA ASN A 100 -15.02 11.62 -5.50
C ASN A 100 -14.42 10.62 -6.49
N THR A 101 -14.92 10.60 -7.72
CA THR A 101 -14.44 9.69 -8.79
C THR A 101 -12.94 9.86 -9.05
N VAL A 102 -12.48 11.12 -9.17
CA VAL A 102 -11.06 11.43 -9.43
C VAL A 102 -10.18 11.01 -8.26
N LEU A 103 -10.55 11.34 -7.02
CA LEU A 103 -9.74 11.01 -5.85
C LEU A 103 -9.71 9.51 -5.59
N ASP A 104 -10.84 8.82 -5.74
CA ASP A 104 -10.93 7.36 -5.57
C ASP A 104 -10.09 6.63 -6.63
N TYR A 105 -10.20 7.07 -7.88
CA TYR A 105 -9.36 6.56 -8.97
C TYR A 105 -7.87 6.68 -8.59
N LEU A 106 -7.43 7.85 -8.15
CA LEU A 106 -6.03 8.09 -7.83
C LEU A 106 -5.58 7.28 -6.61
N LEU A 107 -6.39 7.18 -5.56
CA LEU A 107 -6.11 6.34 -4.40
C LEU A 107 -5.89 4.87 -4.75
N LEU A 108 -6.74 4.33 -5.62
CA LEU A 108 -6.66 2.92 -6.02
C LEU A 108 -5.55 2.68 -7.05
N THR A 109 -5.31 3.62 -7.96
CA THR A 109 -4.44 3.41 -9.12
C THR A 109 -3.01 3.89 -8.98
N GLU A 110 -2.72 4.76 -8.01
CA GLU A 110 -1.37 5.29 -7.77
C GLU A 110 -0.23 4.26 -7.78
N PRO A 111 -0.30 3.13 -7.05
CA PRO A 111 0.75 2.12 -7.11
C PRO A 111 0.92 1.52 -8.52
N PHE A 112 -0.17 1.35 -9.27
CA PHE A 112 -0.12 0.83 -10.64
C PHE A 112 0.42 1.86 -11.63
N ILE A 113 0.06 3.14 -11.48
CA ILE A 113 0.60 4.26 -12.26
C ILE A 113 2.11 4.37 -12.02
N LEU A 114 2.56 4.23 -10.78
CA LEU A 114 3.98 4.22 -10.45
C LEU A 114 4.70 3.02 -11.06
N ILE A 115 4.15 1.81 -10.97
CA ILE A 115 4.72 0.62 -11.63
C ILE A 115 4.81 0.85 -13.14
N LEU A 116 3.75 1.35 -13.78
CA LEU A 116 3.75 1.71 -15.20
C LEU A 116 4.86 2.73 -15.51
N THR A 117 5.04 3.74 -14.66
CA THR A 117 6.11 4.75 -14.78
C THR A 117 7.49 4.10 -14.75
N ILE A 118 7.74 3.22 -13.77
CA ILE A 118 9.03 2.54 -13.60
C ILE A 118 9.27 1.59 -14.78
N VAL A 119 8.30 0.76 -15.16
CA VAL A 119 8.41 -0.20 -16.27
C VAL A 119 8.62 0.51 -17.60
N SER A 120 7.99 1.67 -17.81
CA SER A 120 8.13 2.46 -19.05
C SER A 120 9.46 3.22 -19.12
N MET A 121 10.18 3.37 -18.01
CA MET A 121 11.43 4.13 -17.96
C MET A 121 12.63 3.25 -18.37
N PRO A 122 13.40 3.60 -19.41
CA PRO A 122 14.68 2.95 -19.68
C PRO A 122 15.71 3.42 -18.66
N MET A 123 16.10 2.55 -17.74
CA MET A 123 17.11 2.87 -16.71
C MET A 123 18.50 2.38 -17.13
N THR A 124 19.51 3.20 -16.90
CA THR A 124 20.91 2.77 -16.89
C THR A 124 21.25 2.18 -15.52
N SER A 125 22.34 1.42 -15.40
CA SER A 125 22.78 0.89 -14.10
C SER A 125 22.98 2.00 -13.05
N HIS A 126 23.50 3.17 -13.46
CA HIS A 126 23.66 4.33 -12.57
C HIS A 126 22.29 4.90 -12.14
N SER A 127 21.36 5.10 -13.07
CA SER A 127 20.00 5.56 -12.76
C SER A 127 19.26 4.60 -11.83
N TYR A 128 19.40 3.29 -12.06
CA TYR A 128 18.85 2.24 -11.22
C TYR A 128 19.39 2.32 -9.80
N GLN A 129 20.72 2.42 -9.62
CA GLN A 129 21.31 2.52 -8.29
C GLN A 129 20.89 3.80 -7.57
N ASN A 130 20.78 4.93 -8.27
CA ASN A 130 20.28 6.16 -7.68
C ASN A 130 18.83 6.04 -7.21
N PHE A 131 17.97 5.41 -8.01
CA PHE A 131 16.59 5.14 -7.62
C PHE A 131 16.54 4.23 -6.39
N ARG A 132 17.24 3.09 -6.43
CA ARG A 132 17.33 2.13 -5.32
C ARG A 132 17.80 2.79 -4.04
N ASN A 133 18.90 3.54 -4.10
CA ASN A 133 19.48 4.18 -2.93
C ASN A 133 18.52 5.19 -2.31
N TRP A 134 17.83 5.98 -3.13
CA TRP A 134 16.84 6.94 -2.63
C TRP A 134 15.68 6.24 -1.90
N ILE A 135 15.13 5.17 -2.46
CA ILE A 135 14.04 4.39 -1.81
C ILE A 135 14.51 3.80 -0.47
N LEU A 136 15.67 3.14 -0.47
CA LEU A 136 16.21 2.53 0.74
C LEU A 136 16.55 3.58 1.81
N GLN A 137 17.07 4.73 1.41
CA GLN A 137 17.30 5.86 2.32
C GLN A 137 16.00 6.40 2.90
N ALA A 138 14.94 6.56 2.11
CA ALA A 138 13.65 7.01 2.59
C ALA A 138 13.06 6.04 3.63
N CYS A 139 13.15 4.73 3.38
CA CYS A 139 12.73 3.72 4.35
C CYS A 139 13.57 3.75 5.64
N LEU A 140 14.89 3.91 5.51
CA LEU A 140 15.79 4.04 6.66
C LEU A 140 15.47 5.29 7.49
N ILE A 141 15.19 6.43 6.84
CA ILE A 141 14.78 7.67 7.50
C ILE A 141 13.48 7.44 8.28
N ASN A 142 12.48 6.75 7.70
CA ASN A 142 11.27 6.36 8.42
C ASN A 142 11.57 5.59 9.70
N THR A 143 12.47 4.61 9.64
CA THR A 143 12.87 3.85 10.82
C THR A 143 13.58 4.72 11.84
N ILE A 144 14.56 5.52 11.44
CA ILE A 144 15.26 6.44 12.34
C ILE A 144 14.26 7.41 13.03
N PHE A 145 13.30 7.96 12.28
CA PHE A 145 12.27 8.84 12.84
C PHE A 145 11.43 8.14 13.91
N ALA A 146 11.04 6.87 13.70
CA ALA A 146 10.30 6.11 14.71
C ALA A 146 11.11 5.90 15.99
N TYR A 147 12.42 5.61 15.87
CA TYR A 147 13.31 5.53 17.03
C TYR A 147 13.47 6.86 17.75
N ILE A 148 13.59 7.98 17.02
CA ILE A 148 13.64 9.32 17.62
C ILE A 148 12.33 9.61 18.37
N GLN A 149 11.18 9.30 17.78
CA GLN A 149 9.87 9.48 18.43
C GLN A 149 9.76 8.70 19.74
N LYS A 150 10.24 7.45 19.77
CA LYS A 150 10.25 6.59 20.98
C LYS A 150 11.24 7.07 22.04
N TYR A 151 12.51 7.17 21.67
CA TYR A 151 13.60 7.26 22.64
C TYR A 151 14.04 8.69 22.94
N VAL A 152 13.76 9.65 22.05
CA VAL A 152 14.14 11.06 22.25
C VAL A 152 12.92 11.88 22.68
N PHE A 153 11.80 11.72 21.98
CA PHE A 153 10.60 12.52 22.24
C PHE A 153 9.60 11.86 23.19
N HIS A 154 9.78 10.57 23.53
CA HIS A 154 8.87 9.82 24.40
C HIS A 154 7.39 9.93 23.99
N MET A 155 7.12 9.91 22.68
CA MET A 155 5.78 10.10 22.15
C MET A 155 4.79 9.01 22.61
N GLU A 156 5.29 7.85 23.04
CA GLU A 156 4.47 6.79 23.67
C GLU A 156 3.75 7.23 24.95
N LYS A 157 4.18 8.33 25.58
CA LYS A 157 3.57 8.85 26.81
C LYS A 157 2.44 9.84 26.55
N LEU A 158 2.25 10.25 25.29
CA LEU A 158 1.18 11.16 24.90
C LEU A 158 -0.16 10.42 24.78
N PHE A 159 -1.26 11.17 24.73
CA PHE A 159 -2.57 10.60 24.41
C PHE A 159 -2.52 9.88 23.07
N GLY A 160 -3.06 8.65 22.99
CA GLY A 160 -2.87 7.72 21.87
C GLY A 160 -1.70 6.73 22.05
N LYS A 161 -0.87 6.92 23.09
CA LYS A 161 0.19 6.01 23.51
C LYS A 161 1.13 5.57 22.36
N GLU A 162 1.35 4.27 22.18
CA GLU A 162 2.24 3.68 21.18
C GLU A 162 1.86 4.03 19.74
N ASP A 163 0.58 4.33 19.46
CA ASP A 163 0.12 4.76 18.13
C ASP A 163 0.73 6.10 17.69
N ASN A 164 1.34 6.84 18.62
CA ASN A 164 2.04 8.08 18.31
C ASN A 164 3.40 7.87 17.63
N ILE A 165 3.89 6.63 17.56
CA ILE A 165 5.14 6.30 16.88
C ILE A 165 4.82 5.96 15.42
N LYS A 166 5.06 6.94 14.53
CA LYS A 166 4.57 6.94 13.13
C LYS A 166 5.68 7.01 12.08
N GLY A 167 6.94 7.12 12.49
CA GLY A 167 8.05 7.37 11.56
C GLY A 167 7.86 8.69 10.83
N ILE A 168 7.96 8.71 9.50
CA ILE A 168 7.72 9.95 8.71
C ILE A 168 6.24 10.32 8.54
N PHE A 169 5.32 9.43 8.91
CA PHE A 169 3.86 9.61 8.72
C PHE A 169 3.17 10.30 9.91
N ILE A 170 3.84 11.29 10.49
CA ILE A 170 3.34 12.07 11.63
C ILE A 170 2.05 12.80 11.24
N GLY A 171 1.11 12.95 12.18
CA GLY A 171 -0.15 13.68 11.91
C GLY A 171 -1.14 12.90 11.03
N GLN A 172 -0.90 11.60 10.80
CA GLN A 172 -1.84 10.69 10.16
C GLN A 172 -2.42 9.71 11.17
N GLY A 173 -3.73 9.44 11.12
CA GLY A 173 -4.41 8.52 12.05
C GLY A 173 -3.75 7.14 12.08
N ALA A 174 -3.69 6.46 10.92
CA ALA A 174 -3.06 5.15 10.76
C ALA A 174 -1.53 5.20 10.53
N GLY A 175 -0.86 6.32 10.85
CA GLY A 175 0.55 6.53 10.54
C GLY A 175 1.50 5.51 11.18
N HIS A 176 1.15 4.98 12.36
CA HIS A 176 1.93 3.94 13.05
C HIS A 176 1.96 2.66 12.22
N VAL A 177 0.80 2.18 11.77
CA VAL A 177 0.67 1.00 10.89
C VAL A 177 1.46 1.17 9.60
N ILE A 178 1.33 2.33 8.95
CA ILE A 178 2.02 2.62 7.68
C ILE A 178 3.54 2.64 7.91
N GLY A 179 4.00 3.33 8.95
CA GLY A 179 5.40 3.39 9.34
C GLY A 179 5.98 2.01 9.61
N GLY A 180 5.27 1.17 10.36
CA GLY A 180 5.63 -0.22 10.63
C GLY A 180 5.65 -1.09 9.36
N SER A 181 4.66 -0.93 8.48
CA SER A 181 4.59 -1.64 7.18
C SER A 181 5.75 -1.29 6.26
N VAL A 182 6.12 -0.02 6.17
CA VAL A 182 7.30 0.45 5.41
C VAL A 182 8.58 -0.12 6.01
N ALA A 183 8.72 -0.11 7.34
CA ALA A 183 9.88 -0.65 8.03
C ALA A 183 10.06 -2.15 7.78
N MET A 184 9.00 -2.95 7.94
CA MET A 184 9.07 -4.40 7.69
C MET A 184 9.35 -4.72 6.23
N THR A 185 8.72 -4.00 5.31
CA THR A 185 9.00 -4.11 3.87
C THR A 185 10.48 -3.88 3.59
N PHE A 186 11.05 -2.81 4.16
CA PHE A 186 12.46 -2.48 4.05
C PHE A 186 13.36 -3.53 4.68
N GLY A 187 13.08 -3.96 5.91
CA GLY A 187 13.86 -4.98 6.62
C GLY A 187 13.95 -6.29 5.83
N ILE A 188 12.81 -6.77 5.31
CA ILE A 188 12.75 -7.98 4.47
C ILE A 188 13.48 -7.76 3.15
N TYR A 189 13.17 -6.68 2.43
CA TYR A 189 13.77 -6.40 1.13
C TYR A 189 15.30 -6.28 1.25
N TYR A 190 15.78 -5.52 2.22
CA TYR A 190 17.20 -5.34 2.49
C TYR A 190 17.84 -6.67 2.91
N CYS A 191 17.18 -7.42 3.80
CA CYS A 191 17.66 -8.72 4.22
C CYS A 191 17.77 -9.69 3.04
N VAL A 192 16.88 -9.70 2.05
CA VAL A 192 16.98 -10.64 0.91
C VAL A 192 17.92 -10.15 -0.19
N ASN A 193 17.86 -8.86 -0.52
CA ASN A 193 18.48 -8.32 -1.74
C ASN A 193 19.87 -7.70 -1.53
N ALA A 194 20.27 -7.29 -0.32
CA ALA A 194 21.57 -6.67 -0.07
C ALA A 194 22.70 -7.71 0.11
N LYS A 195 22.86 -8.63 -0.86
CA LYS A 195 23.82 -9.75 -0.79
C LYS A 195 25.28 -9.30 -0.70
N GLU A 196 25.58 -8.06 -1.09
CA GLU A 196 26.88 -7.41 -0.96
C GLU A 196 27.29 -7.11 0.49
N LYS A 197 26.35 -7.17 1.44
CA LYS A 197 26.59 -6.92 2.86
C LYS A 197 26.66 -8.23 3.65
N PRO A 198 27.47 -8.28 4.72
CA PRO A 198 27.56 -9.47 5.56
C PRO A 198 26.22 -9.79 6.23
N LEU A 199 25.96 -11.07 6.48
CA LEU A 199 24.69 -11.55 7.00
C LEU A 199 24.31 -10.92 8.35
N TRP A 200 25.27 -10.73 9.25
CA TRP A 200 25.02 -10.12 10.57
C TRP A 200 24.45 -8.70 10.44
N PHE A 201 24.91 -7.91 9.46
CA PHE A 201 24.44 -6.54 9.25
C PHE A 201 23.01 -6.55 8.68
N ARG A 202 22.72 -7.46 7.75
CA ARG A 202 21.37 -7.65 7.20
C ARG A 202 20.38 -8.07 8.28
N ILE A 203 20.79 -8.99 9.16
CA ILE A 203 19.98 -9.41 10.31
C ILE A 203 19.77 -8.25 11.28
N ALA A 204 20.81 -7.45 11.58
CA ALA A 204 20.68 -6.29 12.45
C ALA A 204 19.67 -5.26 11.91
N VAL A 205 19.69 -4.98 10.61
CA VAL A 205 18.70 -4.10 9.96
C VAL A 205 17.29 -4.68 10.06
N LEU A 206 17.12 -5.99 9.83
CA LEU A 206 15.82 -6.66 9.98
C LEU A 206 15.31 -6.58 11.42
N LEU A 207 16.17 -6.82 12.41
CA LEU A 207 15.82 -6.73 13.83
C LEU A 207 15.45 -5.30 14.24
N ALA A 208 16.13 -4.27 13.71
CA ALA A 208 15.77 -2.89 13.94
C ALA A 208 14.38 -2.55 13.36
N CYS A 209 14.07 -3.05 12.16
CA CYS A 209 12.76 -2.88 11.55
C CYS A 209 11.66 -3.63 12.33
N LEU A 210 11.95 -4.83 12.83
CA LEU A 210 11.03 -5.59 13.66
C LEU A 210 10.79 -4.89 15.00
N ASN A 211 11.82 -4.30 15.59
CA ASN A 211 11.68 -3.50 16.80
C ASN A 211 10.79 -2.27 16.55
N GLN A 212 10.86 -1.63 15.38
CA GLN A 212 9.92 -0.56 15.02
C GLN A 212 8.44 -1.01 15.07
N VAL A 213 8.13 -2.22 14.59
CA VAL A 213 6.77 -2.80 14.70
C VAL A 213 6.34 -2.95 16.14
N ILE A 214 7.26 -3.37 17.02
CA ILE A 214 7.00 -3.56 18.45
C ILE A 214 6.75 -2.22 19.13
N ILE A 215 7.61 -1.22 18.92
CA ILE A 215 7.47 0.08 19.60
C ILE A 215 6.24 0.86 19.14
N SER A 216 5.80 0.65 17.90
CA SER A 216 4.62 1.32 17.30
C SER A 216 3.31 0.54 17.51
N ASP A 217 3.38 -0.58 18.25
CA ASP A 217 2.29 -1.52 18.52
C ASP A 217 1.52 -2.06 17.30
N THR A 218 2.21 -2.22 16.16
CA THR A 218 1.56 -2.60 14.89
C THR A 218 1.53 -4.11 14.64
N LYS A 219 0.95 -4.89 15.56
CA LYS A 219 0.92 -6.37 15.50
C LYS A 219 0.33 -6.92 14.19
N GLN A 220 -0.66 -6.24 13.65
CA GLN A 220 -1.32 -6.52 12.37
C GLN A 220 -0.37 -6.47 11.16
N VAL A 221 0.70 -5.67 11.23
CA VAL A 221 1.75 -5.65 10.21
C VAL A 221 2.47 -6.98 10.19
N LEU A 222 2.95 -7.45 11.34
CA LEU A 222 3.64 -8.73 11.44
C LEU A 222 2.76 -9.89 10.95
N LEU A 223 1.49 -9.91 11.35
CA LEU A 223 0.53 -10.90 10.89
C LEU A 223 0.39 -10.89 9.36
N SER A 224 0.31 -9.71 8.74
CA SER A 224 0.17 -9.57 7.29
C SER A 224 1.34 -10.17 6.53
N PHE A 225 2.57 -9.94 7.00
CA PHE A 225 3.77 -10.54 6.42
C PHE A 225 3.79 -12.06 6.61
N ILE A 226 3.42 -12.58 7.79
CA ILE A 226 3.34 -14.03 8.03
C ILE A 226 2.32 -14.67 7.08
N VAL A 227 1.11 -14.13 6.98
CA VAL A 227 0.06 -14.66 6.10
C VAL A 227 0.47 -14.53 4.63
N GLY A 228 1.06 -13.41 4.23
CA GLY A 228 1.60 -13.22 2.87
C GLY A 228 2.64 -14.29 2.49
N TYR A 229 3.50 -14.67 3.45
CA TYR A 229 4.50 -15.72 3.25
C TYR A 229 3.86 -17.09 3.15
N ILE A 230 2.86 -17.39 3.98
CA ILE A 230 2.07 -18.62 3.90
C ILE A 230 1.39 -18.75 2.54
N ILE A 231 0.76 -17.67 2.04
CA ILE A 231 0.13 -17.68 0.71
C ILE A 231 1.18 -17.90 -0.37
N LEU A 232 2.32 -17.21 -0.31
CA LEU A 232 3.42 -17.40 -1.28
C LEU A 232 3.88 -18.84 -1.29
N TYR A 233 4.06 -19.42 -0.11
CA TYR A 233 4.46 -20.80 0.06
C TYR A 233 3.50 -21.74 -0.66
N PHE A 234 2.19 -21.61 -0.44
CA PHE A 234 1.17 -22.40 -1.14
C PHE A 234 1.14 -22.18 -2.65
N VAL A 235 1.31 -20.95 -3.12
CA VAL A 235 1.28 -20.61 -4.56
C VAL A 235 2.53 -21.14 -5.31
N THR A 236 3.67 -21.18 -4.64
CA THR A 236 4.96 -21.63 -5.23
C THR A 236 5.31 -23.07 -4.91
N PHE A 237 4.42 -23.77 -4.19
CA PHE A 237 4.69 -25.05 -3.60
C PHE A 237 4.97 -26.15 -4.62
N LYS A 238 6.00 -26.97 -4.37
CA LYS A 238 6.34 -28.15 -5.20
C LYS A 238 6.61 -29.43 -4.41
N ASP A 239 6.85 -29.37 -3.10
CA ASP A 239 7.45 -30.46 -2.31
C ASP A 239 6.62 -30.79 -1.06
N LEU A 240 5.68 -31.74 -1.19
CA LEU A 240 4.69 -32.12 -0.17
C LEU A 240 5.31 -32.32 1.23
N THR A 241 6.49 -32.96 1.27
CA THR A 241 7.19 -33.30 2.51
C THR A 241 7.59 -32.04 3.28
N LYS A 242 8.12 -31.02 2.58
CA LYS A 242 8.49 -29.75 3.23
C LYS A 242 7.27 -28.99 3.75
N ALA A 243 6.09 -29.11 3.11
CA ALA A 243 4.89 -28.47 3.63
C ALA A 243 4.45 -29.09 4.93
N ILE A 244 4.42 -30.42 4.98
CA ILE A 244 4.06 -31.13 6.19
C ILE A 244 5.03 -30.75 7.32
N LEU A 245 6.34 -30.68 7.04
CA LEU A 245 7.33 -30.25 8.03
C LEU A 245 7.08 -28.81 8.52
N TYR A 246 6.89 -27.84 7.63
CA TYR A 246 6.65 -26.45 8.03
C TYR A 246 5.31 -26.26 8.72
N PHE A 247 4.29 -27.02 8.34
CA PHE A 247 2.99 -27.06 9.02
C PHE A 247 3.15 -27.57 10.45
N ILE A 248 3.86 -28.69 10.66
CA ILE A 248 4.16 -29.23 12.00
C ILE A 248 4.92 -28.20 12.84
N ILE A 249 5.97 -27.60 12.29
CA ILE A 249 6.74 -26.54 12.99
C ILE A 249 5.85 -25.35 13.34
N GLY A 250 4.96 -24.94 12.43
CA GLY A 250 3.98 -23.88 12.68
C GLY A 250 3.02 -24.22 13.81
N VAL A 251 2.41 -25.40 13.79
CA VAL A 251 1.51 -25.88 14.85
C VAL A 251 2.22 -25.91 16.20
N LEU A 252 3.44 -26.43 16.26
CA LEU A 252 4.25 -26.45 17.48
C LEU A 252 4.55 -25.02 17.98
N PHE A 253 4.98 -24.13 17.09
CA PHE A 253 5.25 -22.74 17.42
C PHE A 253 4.01 -22.03 17.98
N PHE A 254 2.86 -22.13 17.29
CA PHE A 254 1.62 -21.49 17.75
C PHE A 254 1.09 -22.10 19.06
N SER A 255 1.30 -23.40 19.29
CA SER A 255 0.94 -24.05 20.55
C SER A 255 1.78 -23.52 21.72
N VAL A 256 3.10 -23.41 21.52
CA VAL A 256 4.02 -22.82 22.52
C VAL A 256 3.70 -21.34 22.74
N PHE A 257 3.42 -20.59 21.67
CA PHE A 257 3.07 -19.17 21.77
C PHE A 257 1.73 -18.98 22.50
N TYR A 258 0.72 -19.80 22.21
CA TYR A 258 -0.56 -19.79 22.92
C TYR A 258 -0.37 -20.05 24.41
N TRP A 259 0.40 -21.08 24.77
CA TRP A 259 0.78 -21.33 26.17
C TRP A 259 1.51 -20.12 26.77
N ALA A 260 2.45 -19.51 26.04
CA ALA A 260 3.21 -18.36 26.51
C ALA A 260 2.32 -17.15 26.83
N ILE A 261 1.26 -16.88 26.04
CA ILE A 261 0.33 -15.76 26.30
C ILE A 261 -0.32 -15.85 27.69
N TYR A 262 -0.60 -17.06 28.18
CA TYR A 262 -1.17 -17.26 29.52
C TYR A 262 -0.15 -17.18 30.65
N ASN A 263 1.11 -17.48 30.37
CA ASN A 263 2.16 -17.62 31.39
C ASN A 263 3.06 -16.39 31.52
N PHE A 264 3.16 -15.55 30.49
CA PHE A 264 4.03 -14.37 30.49
C PHE A 264 3.26 -13.06 30.41
N GLU A 265 3.51 -12.17 31.37
CA GLU A 265 2.80 -10.89 31.50
C GLU A 265 3.03 -9.95 30.29
N PHE A 266 4.23 -9.94 29.72
CA PHE A 266 4.53 -9.11 28.54
C PHE A 266 3.72 -9.52 27.29
N LEU A 267 3.11 -10.70 27.27
CA LEU A 267 2.20 -11.16 26.21
C LEU A 267 0.72 -10.92 26.53
N ALA A 268 0.40 -10.29 27.66
CA ALA A 268 -0.99 -10.06 28.08
C ALA A 268 -1.82 -9.28 27.04
N ALA A 269 -1.19 -8.42 26.23
CA ALA A 269 -1.86 -7.70 25.14
C ALA A 269 -2.50 -8.64 24.09
N TYR A 270 -1.99 -9.86 23.93
CA TYR A 270 -2.56 -10.85 23.02
C TYR A 270 -3.79 -11.57 23.59
N LYS A 271 -4.07 -11.44 24.90
CA LYS A 271 -5.23 -12.08 25.55
C LYS A 271 -6.56 -11.62 24.95
N THR A 272 -6.66 -10.40 24.43
CA THR A 272 -7.86 -9.92 23.73
C THR A 272 -8.12 -10.70 22.44
N TRP A 273 -7.07 -11.09 21.72
CA TRP A 273 -7.18 -11.76 20.42
C TRP A 273 -7.43 -13.26 20.52
N ILE A 274 -7.17 -13.89 21.66
CA ILE A 274 -7.35 -15.34 21.83
C ILE A 274 -8.69 -15.71 22.50
N ARG A 275 -9.60 -14.74 22.65
CA ARG A 275 -10.95 -14.95 23.20
C ARG A 275 -11.84 -15.67 22.18
N PRO A 276 -12.17 -16.95 22.31
CA PRO A 276 -12.97 -17.66 21.31
C PRO A 276 -14.37 -17.05 21.13
N GLU A 277 -14.94 -16.44 22.18
CA GLU A 277 -16.28 -15.87 22.18
C GLU A 277 -16.48 -14.69 21.21
N ILE A 278 -15.41 -13.97 20.84
CA ILE A 278 -15.53 -12.83 19.92
C ILE A 278 -15.60 -13.25 18.45
N TYR A 279 -15.26 -14.50 18.12
CA TYR A 279 -15.14 -15.00 16.74
C TYR A 279 -16.35 -15.80 16.25
N GLY A 280 -17.33 -16.08 17.10
CA GLY A 280 -18.57 -16.72 16.67
C GLY A 280 -19.33 -15.88 15.63
N PRO A 281 -20.37 -16.43 14.96
CA PRO A 281 -21.22 -15.66 14.04
C PRO A 281 -21.80 -14.39 14.67
N GLU A 282 -22.22 -14.49 15.93
CA GLU A 282 -22.69 -13.36 16.76
C GLU A 282 -21.60 -12.75 17.65
N GLY A 283 -20.35 -13.18 17.47
CA GLY A 283 -19.21 -12.66 18.20
C GLY A 283 -18.87 -11.25 17.75
N GLU A 284 -18.45 -10.41 18.70
CA GLU A 284 -18.18 -8.98 18.46
C GLU A 284 -17.22 -8.74 17.29
N ALA A 285 -16.14 -9.52 17.18
CA ALA A 285 -15.14 -9.33 16.14
C ALA A 285 -15.71 -9.64 14.75
N THR A 286 -16.53 -10.69 14.62
CA THR A 286 -17.22 -11.04 13.38
C THR A 286 -18.24 -9.98 13.00
N GLN A 287 -19.08 -9.57 13.95
CA GLN A 287 -20.14 -8.59 13.75
C GLN A 287 -19.57 -7.23 13.32
N LEU A 288 -18.48 -6.79 13.97
CA LEU A 288 -17.78 -5.57 13.61
C LEU A 288 -17.08 -5.72 12.25
N LYS A 289 -16.30 -6.78 12.03
CA LYS A 289 -15.51 -6.95 10.81
C LYS A 289 -16.36 -6.97 9.55
N PHE A 290 -17.48 -7.67 9.60
CA PHE A 290 -18.38 -7.83 8.46
C PHE A 290 -19.53 -6.81 8.46
N ALA A 291 -19.50 -5.79 9.31
CA ALA A 291 -20.53 -4.75 9.37
C ALA A 291 -20.79 -4.11 8.00
N THR A 292 -19.74 -3.82 7.23
CA THR A 292 -19.87 -3.25 5.88
C THR A 292 -20.76 -4.09 4.97
N PHE A 293 -20.56 -5.42 4.92
CA PHE A 293 -21.36 -6.30 4.05
C PHE A 293 -22.79 -6.49 4.52
N ARG A 294 -23.11 -6.13 5.77
CA ARG A 294 -24.48 -6.16 6.29
C ARG A 294 -25.20 -4.83 6.07
N ILE A 295 -24.47 -3.72 6.20
CA ILE A 295 -25.03 -2.37 6.14
C ILE A 295 -25.12 -1.86 4.71
N VAL A 296 -24.04 -1.97 3.91
CA VAL A 296 -23.99 -1.41 2.55
C VAL A 296 -25.12 -1.93 1.64
N PRO A 297 -25.45 -3.24 1.63
CA PRO A 297 -26.55 -3.74 0.80
C PRO A 297 -27.93 -3.18 1.15
N GLN A 298 -28.13 -2.66 2.37
CA GLN A 298 -29.40 -2.03 2.77
C GLN A 298 -29.66 -0.73 2.02
N TYR A 299 -28.61 -0.15 1.44
CA TYR A 299 -28.68 1.06 0.63
C TYR A 299 -28.70 0.77 -0.88
N PHE A 300 -28.78 -0.48 -1.31
CA PHE A 300 -28.88 -0.82 -2.72
C PHE A 300 -30.30 -0.51 -3.21
N HIS A 301 -30.40 0.44 -4.14
CA HIS A 301 -31.67 0.85 -4.75
C HIS A 301 -31.94 0.14 -6.09
N SER A 302 -30.95 -0.53 -6.65
CA SER A 302 -31.01 -1.23 -7.94
C SER A 302 -30.16 -2.51 -7.91
N PRO A 303 -30.53 -3.56 -8.68
CA PRO A 303 -29.67 -4.73 -8.89
C PRO A 303 -28.29 -4.38 -9.46
N LEU A 304 -28.16 -3.23 -10.14
CA LEU A 304 -26.89 -2.74 -10.65
C LEU A 304 -25.90 -2.37 -9.54
N ASN A 305 -26.37 -2.05 -8.32
CA ASN A 305 -25.51 -1.72 -7.19
C ASN A 305 -24.63 -2.91 -6.75
N TRP A 306 -25.04 -4.15 -7.00
CA TRP A 306 -24.16 -5.30 -6.77
C TRP A 306 -22.92 -5.29 -7.68
N TRP A 307 -23.08 -4.79 -8.90
CA TRP A 307 -22.02 -4.75 -9.90
C TRP A 307 -21.18 -3.48 -9.84
N LEU A 308 -21.80 -2.35 -9.49
CA LEU A 308 -21.21 -1.02 -9.55
C LEU A 308 -21.12 -0.31 -8.18
N GLY A 309 -21.55 -0.92 -7.09
CA GLY A 309 -21.47 -0.35 -5.75
C GLY A 309 -22.39 0.85 -5.53
N LEU A 310 -22.10 1.62 -4.48
CA LEU A 310 -22.83 2.84 -4.07
C LEU A 310 -22.19 4.14 -4.55
N GLY A 311 -21.13 4.07 -5.34
CA GLY A 311 -20.42 5.24 -5.84
C GLY A 311 -19.08 5.46 -5.13
N PRO A 312 -18.11 6.09 -5.81
CA PRO A 312 -16.80 6.35 -5.24
C PRO A 312 -16.88 7.22 -3.99
N GLY A 313 -16.23 6.82 -2.90
CA GLY A 313 -16.21 7.57 -1.65
C GLY A 313 -17.53 7.59 -0.87
N HIS A 314 -18.47 6.70 -1.17
CA HIS A 314 -19.76 6.62 -0.49
C HIS A 314 -19.83 5.53 0.59
N THR A 315 -18.84 4.63 0.65
CA THR A 315 -18.78 3.55 1.64
C THR A 315 -17.57 3.67 2.57
N VAL A 316 -16.77 2.62 2.71
CA VAL A 316 -15.82 2.40 3.81
C VAL A 316 -14.36 2.43 3.38
N GLY A 317 -14.09 2.68 2.08
CA GLY A 317 -12.76 2.96 1.59
C GLY A 317 -12.20 4.24 2.21
N ARG A 318 -10.92 4.51 2.02
CA ARG A 318 -10.21 5.67 2.57
C ARG A 318 -10.87 6.99 2.22
N LEU A 319 -11.39 7.10 1.00
CA LEU A 319 -12.06 8.30 0.54
C LEU A 319 -13.30 8.60 1.40
N GLY A 320 -14.26 7.68 1.44
CA GLY A 320 -15.53 7.86 2.14
C GLY A 320 -15.45 7.69 3.66
N GLY A 321 -14.57 6.80 4.12
CA GLY A 321 -14.38 6.46 5.52
C GLY A 321 -13.84 7.61 6.35
N TRP A 322 -12.82 8.33 5.89
CA TRP A 322 -12.28 9.46 6.68
C TRP A 322 -11.74 10.61 5.85
N MET A 323 -11.37 10.44 4.59
CA MET A 323 -10.73 11.53 3.84
C MET A 323 -11.71 12.64 3.50
N ILE A 324 -12.89 12.33 2.94
CA ILE A 324 -13.92 13.33 2.67
C ILE A 324 -14.39 14.01 3.96
N PRO A 325 -14.78 13.29 5.03
CA PRO A 325 -15.16 13.93 6.30
C PRO A 325 -14.06 14.81 6.90
N SER A 326 -12.81 14.35 6.92
CA SER A 326 -11.70 15.09 7.56
C SER A 326 -11.28 16.35 6.79
N TYR A 327 -11.52 16.36 5.47
CA TYR A 327 -11.13 17.45 4.57
C TYR A 327 -12.35 18.04 3.87
N TRP A 328 -13.52 17.99 4.50
CA TRP A 328 -14.79 18.42 3.90
C TRP A 328 -14.72 19.85 3.36
N ASN A 329 -14.13 20.77 4.13
CA ASN A 329 -13.97 22.17 3.72
C ASN A 329 -13.12 22.36 2.45
N LEU A 330 -12.24 21.39 2.12
CA LEU A 330 -11.46 21.41 0.90
C LEU A 330 -12.22 20.81 -0.29
N PHE A 331 -12.99 19.74 -0.05
CA PHE A 331 -13.60 18.96 -1.12
C PHE A 331 -15.05 19.33 -1.44
N GLN A 332 -15.80 19.86 -0.48
CA GLN A 332 -17.19 20.29 -0.69
C GLN A 332 -17.32 21.37 -1.79
N PRO A 333 -16.45 22.41 -1.85
CA PRO A 333 -16.48 23.39 -2.95
C PRO A 333 -16.19 22.78 -4.33
N LEU A 334 -15.56 21.61 -4.38
CA LEU A 334 -15.26 20.87 -5.62
C LEU A 334 -16.39 19.88 -6.00
N GLY A 335 -17.50 19.90 -5.26
CA GLY A 335 -18.66 19.05 -5.50
C GLY A 335 -18.53 17.65 -4.89
N ALA A 336 -17.81 17.49 -3.78
CA ALA A 336 -17.75 16.21 -3.07
C ALA A 336 -19.10 15.84 -2.44
N THR A 337 -19.39 14.54 -2.45
CA THR A 337 -20.62 13.96 -1.89
C THR A 337 -20.31 12.97 -0.78
N ILE A 338 -21.21 12.87 0.20
CA ILE A 338 -21.18 11.88 1.29
C ILE A 338 -22.49 11.10 1.23
N HIS A 339 -22.42 9.80 1.53
CA HIS A 339 -23.57 8.91 1.54
C HIS A 339 -23.82 8.35 2.95
N PRO A 340 -25.08 8.14 3.39
CA PRO A 340 -25.39 7.65 4.74
C PRO A 340 -24.78 6.29 5.10
N ALA A 341 -24.51 5.45 4.11
CA ALA A 341 -23.90 4.13 4.33
C ALA A 341 -22.57 4.20 5.10
N SER A 342 -21.68 5.14 4.78
CA SER A 342 -20.40 5.30 5.49
C SER A 342 -20.62 5.69 6.96
N VAL A 343 -21.59 6.58 7.22
CA VAL A 343 -21.98 7.02 8.57
C VAL A 343 -22.56 5.87 9.39
N SER A 344 -23.41 5.03 8.80
CA SER A 344 -23.96 3.85 9.47
C SER A 344 -22.88 2.84 9.85
N VAL A 345 -21.87 2.64 9.00
CA VAL A 345 -20.75 1.76 9.34
C VAL A 345 -19.92 2.34 10.49
N TRP A 346 -19.63 3.64 10.48
CA TRP A 346 -18.98 4.29 11.61
C TRP A 346 -19.78 4.21 12.91
N THR A 347 -21.10 4.28 12.83
CA THR A 347 -21.97 4.07 13.99
C THR A 347 -21.80 2.66 14.55
N ALA A 348 -21.68 1.64 13.68
CA ALA A 348 -21.38 0.27 14.12
C ALA A 348 -19.98 0.15 14.76
N VAL A 349 -18.99 0.90 14.28
CA VAL A 349 -17.65 0.97 14.91
C VAL A 349 -17.73 1.62 16.30
N ALA A 350 -18.40 2.78 16.41
CA ALA A 350 -18.53 3.51 17.67
C ALA A 350 -19.33 2.73 18.74
N ASN A 351 -20.27 1.89 18.32
CA ASN A 351 -21.04 1.04 19.21
C ASN A 351 -20.28 -0.22 19.67
N SER A 352 -19.14 -0.52 19.04
CA SER A 352 -18.33 -1.70 19.34
C SER A 352 -17.21 -1.38 20.31
N TRP A 353 -17.05 -2.18 21.35
CA TRP A 353 -15.89 -2.05 22.26
C TRP A 353 -14.56 -2.41 21.59
N LEU A 354 -14.60 -3.14 20.45
CA LEU A 354 -13.43 -3.44 19.62
C LEU A 354 -13.07 -2.31 18.65
N GLY A 355 -14.01 -1.40 18.36
CA GLY A 355 -13.87 -0.36 17.34
C GLY A 355 -12.61 0.51 17.52
N ASP A 356 -12.37 0.94 18.76
CA ASP A 356 -11.24 1.79 19.12
C ASP A 356 -10.01 0.99 19.61
N GLN A 357 -10.11 -0.34 19.69
CA GLN A 357 -9.03 -1.18 20.24
C GLN A 357 -8.22 -1.91 19.17
N SER A 358 -8.76 -2.12 17.97
CA SER A 358 -8.09 -2.96 16.98
C SER A 358 -8.45 -2.61 15.54
N SER A 359 -7.46 -2.10 14.80
CA SER A 359 -7.60 -1.89 13.35
C SER A 359 -7.77 -3.21 12.57
N MET A 360 -7.44 -4.36 13.16
CA MET A 360 -7.62 -5.68 12.55
C MET A 360 -9.10 -5.98 12.28
N PHE A 361 -9.96 -5.65 13.25
CA PHE A 361 -11.39 -5.92 13.20
C PHE A 361 -12.20 -4.81 12.56
N SER A 362 -11.56 -3.70 12.19
CA SER A 362 -12.25 -2.58 11.54
C SER A 362 -12.98 -3.05 10.27
N PRO A 363 -14.26 -2.65 10.08
CA PRO A 363 -14.99 -2.87 8.84
C PRO A 363 -14.52 -1.98 7.69
N LEU A 364 -13.72 -0.96 7.99
CA LEU A 364 -13.18 0.00 7.03
C LEU A 364 -11.87 -0.54 6.43
N PHE A 365 -11.98 -1.59 5.62
CA PHE A 365 -10.83 -2.21 4.96
C PHE A 365 -10.89 -2.18 3.44
N GLY A 366 -9.72 -2.18 2.81
CA GLY A 366 -9.55 -1.91 1.37
C GLY A 366 -10.48 -2.73 0.46
N TRP A 367 -10.58 -4.05 0.65
CA TRP A 367 -11.47 -4.88 -0.18
C TRP A 367 -12.95 -4.55 -0.01
N ALA A 368 -13.38 -4.27 1.22
CA ALA A 368 -14.74 -3.85 1.49
C ALA A 368 -15.03 -2.45 0.94
N GLY A 369 -14.04 -1.55 0.94
CA GLY A 369 -14.10 -0.24 0.31
C GLY A 369 -14.30 -0.32 -1.20
N ILE A 370 -13.42 -1.04 -1.91
CA ILE A 370 -13.52 -1.22 -3.36
C ILE A 370 -14.85 -1.87 -3.74
N TRP A 371 -15.27 -2.92 -3.03
CA TRP A 371 -16.57 -3.55 -3.28
C TRP A 371 -17.75 -2.63 -2.98
N GLY A 372 -17.72 -1.91 -1.86
CA GLY A 372 -18.81 -1.04 -1.46
C GLY A 372 -18.99 0.14 -2.42
N ASP A 373 -17.88 0.74 -2.86
CA ASP A 373 -17.90 1.89 -3.76
C ASP A 373 -18.15 1.47 -5.21
N LEU A 374 -17.51 0.39 -5.68
CA LEU A 374 -17.43 0.04 -7.11
C LEU A 374 -18.05 -1.32 -7.48
N GLY A 375 -18.56 -2.07 -6.51
CA GLY A 375 -19.19 -3.38 -6.71
C GLY A 375 -18.24 -4.47 -7.19
N LEU A 376 -18.82 -5.57 -7.69
CA LEU A 376 -18.05 -6.70 -8.21
C LEU A 376 -17.22 -6.36 -9.46
N LEU A 377 -17.67 -5.41 -10.30
CA LEU A 377 -16.89 -4.99 -11.47
C LEU A 377 -15.65 -4.20 -11.04
N GLY A 378 -15.76 -3.37 -10.01
CA GLY A 378 -14.61 -2.67 -9.43
C GLY A 378 -13.57 -3.63 -8.90
N LEU A 379 -13.98 -4.60 -8.08
CA LEU A 379 -13.09 -5.66 -7.61
C LEU A 379 -12.46 -6.44 -8.78
N GLY A 380 -13.26 -6.83 -9.78
CA GLY A 380 -12.78 -7.58 -10.93
C GLY A 380 -11.72 -6.82 -11.74
N THR A 381 -11.94 -5.54 -12.01
CA THR A 381 -10.98 -4.70 -12.74
C THR A 381 -9.73 -4.38 -11.92
N TYR A 382 -9.87 -4.18 -10.60
CA TYR A 382 -8.73 -4.02 -9.70
C TYR A 382 -7.87 -5.30 -9.62
N PHE A 383 -8.51 -6.47 -9.48
CA PHE A 383 -7.78 -7.74 -9.50
C PHE A 383 -7.17 -8.04 -10.87
N TYR A 384 -7.81 -7.62 -11.97
CA TYR A 384 -7.21 -7.71 -13.29
C TYR A 384 -5.89 -6.92 -13.36
N LEU A 385 -5.86 -5.67 -12.86
CA LEU A 385 -4.63 -4.88 -12.74
C LEU A 385 -3.57 -5.58 -11.88
N ALA A 386 -3.98 -6.13 -10.73
CA ALA A 386 -3.10 -6.91 -9.88
C ALA A 386 -2.52 -8.12 -10.62
N ILE A 387 -3.33 -8.89 -11.34
CA ILE A 387 -2.89 -10.05 -12.13
C ILE A 387 -1.88 -9.64 -13.21
N LEU A 388 -2.07 -8.49 -13.86
CA LEU A 388 -1.09 -7.97 -14.82
C LEU A 388 0.26 -7.70 -14.16
N VAL A 389 0.28 -7.03 -13.00
CA VAL A 389 1.51 -6.79 -12.24
C VAL A 389 2.15 -8.11 -11.80
N TRP A 390 1.35 -9.03 -11.24
CA TRP A 390 1.81 -10.35 -10.81
C TRP A 390 2.48 -11.13 -11.93
N ARG A 391 1.85 -11.19 -13.10
CA ARG A 391 2.32 -11.99 -14.23
C ARG A 391 3.53 -11.38 -14.93
N TYR A 392 3.55 -10.06 -15.08
CA TYR A 392 4.50 -9.39 -15.97
C TYR A 392 5.60 -8.61 -15.25
N VAL A 393 5.38 -8.20 -14.00
CA VAL A 393 6.31 -7.35 -13.24
C VAL A 393 6.94 -8.10 -12.07
N CYS A 394 6.17 -8.95 -11.36
CA CYS A 394 6.68 -9.72 -10.21
C CYS A 394 7.54 -10.93 -10.65
N VAL A 395 8.75 -10.63 -11.12
CA VAL A 395 9.73 -11.61 -11.63
C VAL A 395 10.45 -12.39 -10.52
N THR A 396 10.55 -11.82 -9.31
CA THR A 396 11.19 -12.44 -8.15
C THR A 396 10.16 -12.93 -7.13
N ASP A 397 10.54 -13.92 -6.32
CA ASP A 397 9.70 -14.36 -5.19
C ASP A 397 9.53 -13.25 -4.14
N THR A 398 10.51 -12.36 -3.99
CA THR A 398 10.38 -11.16 -3.14
C THR A 398 9.28 -10.23 -3.65
N ALA A 399 9.21 -9.95 -4.95
CA ALA A 399 8.16 -9.10 -5.51
C ALA A 399 6.77 -9.73 -5.36
N LYS A 400 6.67 -11.05 -5.61
CA LYS A 400 5.44 -11.82 -5.37
C LYS A 400 5.03 -11.79 -3.91
N TYR A 401 5.98 -11.98 -3.00
CA TYR A 401 5.74 -11.91 -1.56
C TYR A 401 5.17 -10.55 -1.15
N LEU A 402 5.81 -9.45 -1.57
CA LEU A 402 5.35 -8.11 -1.25
C LEU A 402 3.94 -7.84 -1.80
N MET A 403 3.64 -8.34 -2.99
CA MET A 403 2.31 -8.22 -3.59
C MET A 403 1.24 -9.00 -2.81
N LEU A 404 1.56 -10.22 -2.34
CA LEU A 404 0.67 -11.00 -1.49
C LEU A 404 0.49 -10.37 -0.11
N THR A 405 1.52 -9.74 0.44
CA THR A 405 1.41 -8.99 1.69
C THR A 405 0.48 -7.79 1.54
N ILE A 406 0.55 -7.03 0.43
CA ILE A 406 -0.46 -6.00 0.12
C ILE A 406 -1.85 -6.62 0.04
N PHE A 407 -1.97 -7.80 -0.58
CA PHE A 407 -3.26 -8.46 -0.70
C PHE A 407 -3.88 -8.75 0.68
N VAL A 408 -3.07 -9.21 1.63
CA VAL A 408 -3.49 -9.43 3.02
C VAL A 408 -3.82 -8.11 3.71
N PHE A 409 -3.00 -7.07 3.53
CA PHE A 409 -3.30 -5.73 4.06
C PHE A 409 -4.61 -5.15 3.53
N GLY A 410 -5.07 -5.56 2.36
CA GLY A 410 -6.41 -5.21 1.87
C GLY A 410 -7.54 -5.70 2.78
N THR A 411 -7.28 -6.66 3.66
CA THR A 411 -8.21 -7.10 4.72
C THR A 411 -8.05 -6.37 6.04
N ILE A 412 -7.07 -5.46 6.18
CA ILE A 412 -6.72 -4.81 7.45
C ILE A 412 -6.73 -3.29 7.28
N PHE A 413 -7.80 -2.67 7.78
CA PHE A 413 -8.01 -1.24 7.63
C PHE A 413 -7.83 -0.79 6.15
N SER A 414 -7.73 0.50 5.87
CA SER A 414 -7.52 0.98 4.51
C SER A 414 -6.07 0.93 4.03
N GLN A 415 -5.26 0.00 4.53
CA GLN A 415 -3.83 -0.03 4.21
C GLN A 415 -3.55 -0.15 2.70
N LEU A 416 -4.49 -0.75 1.95
CA LEU A 416 -4.45 -0.84 0.49
C LEU A 416 -4.49 0.53 -0.22
N GLU A 417 -5.12 1.53 0.39
CA GLU A 417 -5.30 2.87 -0.18
C GLU A 417 -4.33 3.87 0.46
N GLU A 418 -3.34 3.39 1.22
CA GLU A 418 -2.34 4.24 1.87
C GLU A 418 -1.12 4.47 0.96
N PRO A 419 -1.00 5.64 0.30
CA PRO A 419 0.04 5.87 -0.70
C PRO A 419 1.44 5.81 -0.10
N GLY A 420 1.60 6.21 1.17
CA GLY A 420 2.86 6.13 1.88
C GLY A 420 3.43 4.70 1.96
N TYR A 421 2.56 3.70 2.01
CA TYR A 421 2.96 2.29 2.03
C TYR A 421 2.98 1.69 0.61
N THR A 422 1.88 1.82 -0.13
CA THR A 422 1.74 1.12 -1.42
C THR A 422 2.71 1.62 -2.49
N LEU A 423 3.07 2.92 -2.47
CA LEU A 423 4.07 3.45 -3.41
C LEU A 423 5.49 2.97 -3.09
N VAL A 424 5.82 2.71 -1.82
CA VAL A 424 7.11 2.10 -1.43
C VAL A 424 7.19 0.69 -1.98
N VAL A 425 6.14 -0.12 -1.76
CA VAL A 425 6.10 -1.49 -2.27
C VAL A 425 6.12 -1.52 -3.80
N ALA A 426 5.32 -0.69 -4.46
CA ALA A 426 5.32 -0.53 -5.91
C ALA A 426 6.71 -0.17 -6.45
N SER A 427 7.44 0.71 -5.74
CA SER A 427 8.82 1.07 -6.09
C SER A 427 9.78 -0.12 -6.00
N LEU A 428 9.68 -0.94 -4.95
CA LEU A 428 10.53 -2.11 -4.75
C LEU A 428 10.21 -3.23 -5.75
N ILE A 429 8.94 -3.46 -6.07
CA ILE A 429 8.51 -4.38 -7.14
C ILE A 429 9.06 -3.90 -8.49
N GLY A 430 8.92 -2.61 -8.81
CA GLY A 430 9.44 -2.03 -10.03
C GLY A 430 10.98 -2.08 -10.11
N LEU A 431 11.68 -1.93 -8.98
CA LEU A 431 13.13 -2.09 -8.88
C LEU A 431 13.58 -3.52 -9.20
N ASP A 432 12.94 -4.53 -8.62
CA ASP A 432 13.27 -5.93 -8.89
C ASP A 432 13.07 -6.28 -10.37
N TRP A 433 12.01 -5.74 -10.99
CA TRP A 433 11.78 -5.87 -12.43
C TRP A 433 12.89 -5.22 -13.27
N GLN A 434 13.27 -3.97 -12.96
CA GLN A 434 14.37 -3.28 -13.66
C GLN A 434 15.71 -4.01 -13.49
N LYS A 435 15.98 -4.54 -12.30
CA LYS A 435 17.19 -5.32 -12.02
C LYS A 435 17.29 -6.55 -12.92
N SER A 436 16.23 -7.36 -12.98
CA SER A 436 16.18 -8.55 -13.82
C SER A 436 16.44 -8.23 -15.29
N ARG A 437 15.89 -7.11 -15.78
CA ARG A 437 16.14 -6.64 -17.14
C ARG A 437 17.61 -6.25 -17.37
N LEU A 438 18.23 -5.55 -16.43
CA LEU A 438 19.64 -5.15 -16.52
C LEU A 438 20.61 -6.34 -16.47
N GLU A 439 20.23 -7.40 -15.76
CA GLU A 439 21.03 -8.63 -15.62
C GLU A 439 20.84 -9.61 -16.80
N THR A 440 19.74 -9.49 -17.57
CA THR A 440 19.49 -10.38 -18.71
C THR A 440 20.35 -9.98 -19.92
N PRO A 441 21.20 -10.88 -20.47
CA PRO A 441 22.02 -10.58 -21.64
C PRO A 441 21.15 -10.25 -22.87
N LYS A 442 21.51 -9.19 -23.61
CA LYS A 442 20.80 -8.76 -24.82
C LYS A 442 20.72 -9.84 -25.93
N SER A 443 21.52 -10.89 -25.87
CA SER A 443 21.54 -12.00 -26.84
C SER A 443 20.41 -13.02 -26.66
N LEU A 444 19.63 -12.97 -25.57
CA LEU A 444 18.51 -13.87 -25.28
C LEU A 444 17.13 -13.21 -25.48
N GLN A 445 17.09 -11.97 -26.00
CA GLN A 445 15.87 -11.19 -26.22
C GLN A 445 15.41 -11.15 -27.69
N THR A 446 16.02 -11.94 -28.57
CA THR A 446 15.62 -12.09 -29.98
C THR A 446 14.52 -13.12 -30.16
#